data_AF-A0A183TWU2-F1
#
_entry.id   AF-A0A183TWU2-F1
#
_cell.length_a   1.000
_cell.length_b   1.000
_cell.length_c   1.000
_cell.angle_alpha   90.00
_cell.angle_beta   90.00
_cell.angle_gamma   90.00
#
_symmetry.space_group_name_H-M   'P 1'
#
loop_
_entity.id
_entity.type
_entity.pdbx_description
1 polymer ?
#
loop_
_entity_poly.entity_id
_entity_poly.type
_entity_poly.pdbx_seq_one_letter_code
_entity_poly.pdbx_strand_id
1 'polypeptide(L)'
;MICVFLQLYGSDDSLKVNPELLWRLARSCHAVSNTYDKKNPKKKAMLFEGREYATQAYNLDGESFDVLKWLAVLSGSVTDYLGTQEKIEQGYLFKEYLDKAIAMQPTEYTLLHMRGRFAFSVANLSWLERKIANTLYATVPEATLDEALEDFLAVRLFFFFNFGRYD
;
A
#
# COMPACT_ATOMS: atom_id res chain seq x y z
N MET A 1 -5.86 22.59 1.68
CA MET A 1 -4.95 22.06 0.64
C MET A 1 -5.68 21.15 -0.34
N ILE A 2 -6.45 20.13 0.09
CA ILE A 2 -7.22 19.25 -0.82
C ILE A 2 -8.24 19.99 -1.71
N CYS A 3 -8.97 20.96 -1.17
CA CYS A 3 -9.98 21.71 -1.95
C CYS A 3 -9.38 22.36 -3.20
N VAL A 4 -8.16 22.90 -3.09
CA VAL A 4 -7.46 23.54 -4.22
C VAL A 4 -7.03 22.52 -5.26
N PHE A 5 -6.48 21.38 -4.84
CA PHE A 5 -6.09 20.31 -5.75
C PHE A 5 -7.29 19.68 -6.47
N LEU A 6 -8.43 19.49 -5.78
CA LEU A 6 -9.66 18.98 -6.40
C LEU A 6 -10.32 20.00 -7.34
N GLN A 7 -10.30 21.29 -6.99
CA GLN A 7 -10.79 22.34 -7.90
C GLN A 7 -9.96 22.42 -9.18
N LEU A 8 -8.62 22.32 -9.08
CA LEU A 8 -7.74 22.27 -10.24
C LEU A 8 -7.97 20.99 -11.07
N TYR A 9 -8.12 19.84 -10.41
CA TYR A 9 -8.43 18.56 -11.06
C TYR A 9 -9.78 18.60 -11.82
N GLY A 10 -10.77 19.30 -11.28
CA GLY A 10 -12.08 19.47 -11.94
C GLY A 10 -12.10 20.50 -13.07
N SER A 11 -11.11 21.40 -13.15
CA SER A 11 -11.09 22.51 -14.11
C SER A 11 -10.42 22.19 -15.45
N ASP A 12 -9.57 21.16 -15.50
CA ASP A 12 -8.80 20.83 -16.70
C ASP A 12 -8.67 19.32 -16.84
N ASP A 13 -9.26 18.77 -17.90
CA ASP A 13 -9.24 17.33 -18.19
C ASP A 13 -7.83 16.81 -18.51
N SER A 14 -6.90 17.66 -18.96
CA SER A 14 -5.52 17.27 -19.20
C SER A 14 -4.76 16.93 -17.91
N LEU A 15 -5.19 17.47 -16.77
CA LEU A 15 -4.64 17.16 -15.46
C LEU A 15 -5.06 15.78 -14.95
N LYS A 16 -6.16 15.22 -15.49
CA LYS A 16 -6.65 13.89 -15.13
C LYS A 16 -5.80 12.75 -15.70
N VAL A 17 -4.94 13.04 -16.67
CA VAL A 17 -4.01 12.07 -17.27
C VAL A 17 -2.56 12.30 -16.83
N ASN A 18 -2.34 13.10 -15.79
CA ASN A 18 -1.02 13.35 -15.24
C ASN A 18 -0.74 12.43 -14.02
N PRO A 19 0.09 11.38 -14.16
CA PRO A 19 0.38 10.44 -13.05
C PRO A 19 0.98 11.15 -11.83
N GLU A 20 1.79 12.20 -12.04
CA GLU A 20 2.39 13.00 -10.97
C GLU A 20 1.34 13.72 -10.13
N LEU A 21 0.26 14.21 -10.75
CA LEU A 21 -0.83 14.83 -10.00
C LEU A 21 -1.66 13.78 -9.27
N LEU A 22 -1.98 12.68 -9.95
CA LEU A 22 -2.86 11.64 -9.44
C LEU A 22 -2.32 10.97 -8.17
N TRP A 23 -1.04 10.62 -8.11
CA TRP A 23 -0.49 10.05 -6.87
C TRP A 23 -0.46 11.07 -5.73
N ARG A 24 -0.27 12.36 -6.01
CA ARG A 24 -0.35 13.43 -5.00
C ARG A 24 -1.77 13.64 -4.48
N LEU A 25 -2.78 13.49 -5.34
CA LEU A 25 -4.19 13.46 -4.94
C LEU A 25 -4.45 12.25 -4.04
N ALA A 26 -4.02 11.06 -4.46
CA ALA A 26 -4.13 9.82 -3.69
C ALA A 26 -3.52 9.96 -2.27
N ARG A 27 -2.29 10.48 -2.19
CA ARG A 27 -1.61 10.83 -0.93
C ARG A 27 -2.43 11.78 -0.07
N SER A 28 -3.01 12.79 -0.69
CA SER A 28 -3.80 13.81 0.02
C SER A 28 -5.07 13.20 0.59
N CYS A 29 -5.79 12.39 -0.19
CA CYS A 29 -6.95 11.63 0.26
C CYS A 29 -6.60 10.74 1.46
N HIS A 30 -5.47 10.02 1.42
CA HIS A 30 -4.98 9.26 2.57
C HIS A 30 -4.74 10.15 3.80
N ALA A 31 -4.06 11.29 3.63
CA ALA A 31 -3.82 12.23 4.72
C ALA A 31 -5.12 12.76 5.35
N VAL A 32 -6.11 13.15 4.54
CA VAL A 32 -7.42 13.61 5.06
C VAL A 32 -8.21 12.48 5.69
N SER A 33 -8.15 11.25 5.16
CA SER A 33 -8.77 10.11 5.80
C SER A 33 -8.26 9.88 7.24
N ASN A 34 -7.00 10.24 7.52
CA ASN A 34 -6.39 10.11 8.83
C ASN A 34 -6.78 11.25 9.80
N THR A 35 -7.49 12.27 9.32
CA THR A 35 -8.12 13.28 10.19
C THR A 35 -9.49 12.84 10.71
N TYR A 36 -10.07 11.80 10.13
CA TYR A 36 -11.36 11.25 10.53
C TYR A 36 -11.20 10.04 11.47
N ASP A 37 -12.10 9.95 12.44
CA ASP A 37 -12.24 8.77 13.29
C ASP A 37 -12.59 7.52 12.48
N LYS A 38 -12.22 6.34 13.01
CA LYS A 38 -12.43 5.04 12.34
C LYS A 38 -13.90 4.78 11.94
N LYS A 39 -14.85 5.24 12.75
CA LYS A 39 -16.30 5.06 12.52
C LYS A 39 -16.90 6.09 11.56
N ASN A 40 -16.15 7.14 11.20
CA ASN A 40 -16.66 8.19 10.34
C ASN A 40 -16.72 7.69 8.88
N PRO A 41 -17.89 7.73 8.22
CA PRO A 41 -18.03 7.23 6.85
C PRO A 41 -17.15 7.99 5.84
N LYS A 42 -16.77 9.25 6.14
CA LYS A 42 -15.87 10.04 5.31
C LYS A 42 -14.46 9.42 5.24
N LYS A 43 -14.02 8.72 6.28
CA LYS A 43 -12.72 8.01 6.26
C LYS A 43 -12.70 6.97 5.15
N LYS A 44 -13.74 6.12 5.10
CA LYS A 44 -13.90 5.11 4.05
C LYS A 44 -13.96 5.78 2.68
N ALA A 45 -14.81 6.79 2.50
CA ALA A 45 -14.97 7.48 1.22
C ALA A 45 -13.62 8.02 0.68
N MET A 46 -12.84 8.72 1.53
CA MET A 46 -11.55 9.26 1.15
C MET A 46 -10.52 8.18 0.81
N LEU A 47 -10.50 7.05 1.52
CA LEU A 47 -9.57 5.96 1.20
C LEU A 47 -9.88 5.30 -0.15
N PHE A 48 -11.16 5.09 -0.46
CA PHE A 48 -11.56 4.54 -1.75
C PHE A 48 -11.31 5.52 -2.88
N GLU A 49 -11.61 6.81 -2.70
CA GLU A 49 -11.30 7.84 -3.69
C GLU A 49 -9.79 7.96 -3.93
N GLY A 50 -8.99 7.97 -2.87
CA GLY A 50 -7.53 8.00 -2.99
C GLY A 50 -6.99 6.80 -3.77
N ARG A 51 -7.52 5.60 -3.49
CA ARG A 51 -7.13 4.36 -4.19
C ARG A 51 -7.46 4.44 -5.69
N GLU A 52 -8.59 5.04 -6.05
CA GLU A 52 -8.98 5.23 -7.44
C GLU A 52 -7.97 6.13 -8.17
N TYR A 53 -7.58 7.27 -7.59
CA TYR A 53 -6.52 8.11 -8.17
C TYR A 53 -5.18 7.37 -8.28
N ALA A 54 -4.79 6.59 -7.27
CA ALA A 54 -3.55 5.81 -7.34
C ALA A 54 -3.60 4.73 -8.43
N THR A 55 -4.76 4.11 -8.64
CA THR A 55 -4.96 3.10 -9.68
C THR A 55 -4.89 3.73 -11.07
N GLN A 56 -5.49 4.90 -11.26
CA GLN A 56 -5.36 5.68 -12.50
C GLN A 56 -3.92 6.09 -12.76
N ALA A 57 -3.19 6.53 -11.72
CA ALA A 57 -1.78 6.86 -11.85
C ALA A 57 -0.95 5.65 -12.30
N TYR A 58 -1.22 4.46 -11.74
CA TYR A 58 -0.54 3.22 -12.10
C TYR A 58 -0.82 2.77 -13.54
N ASN A 59 -2.04 2.98 -14.03
CA ASN A 59 -2.38 2.68 -15.43
C ASN A 59 -1.66 3.61 -16.43
N LEU A 60 -1.23 4.80 -15.98
CA LEU A 60 -0.48 5.76 -16.80
C LEU A 60 1.03 5.56 -16.68
N ASP A 61 1.52 5.30 -15.47
CA ASP A 61 2.94 5.11 -15.17
C ASP A 61 3.12 4.12 -14.01
N GLY A 62 3.08 2.82 -14.34
CA GLY A 62 3.22 1.72 -13.39
C GLY A 62 4.64 1.46 -12.90
N GLU A 63 5.63 2.15 -13.47
CA GLU A 63 7.05 2.04 -13.10
C GLU A 63 7.50 3.20 -12.19
N SER A 64 6.61 4.17 -11.90
CA SER A 64 6.91 5.24 -10.96
C SER A 64 6.89 4.75 -9.52
N PHE A 65 7.98 5.02 -8.80
CA PHE A 65 8.11 4.68 -7.39
C PHE A 65 7.01 5.30 -6.52
N ASP A 66 6.71 6.58 -6.71
CA ASP A 66 5.70 7.27 -5.91
C ASP A 66 4.30 6.73 -6.18
N VAL A 67 4.03 6.37 -7.44
CA VAL A 67 2.76 5.73 -7.84
C VAL A 67 2.62 4.37 -7.16
N LEU A 68 3.61 3.49 -7.28
CA LEU A 68 3.62 2.17 -6.64
C LEU A 68 3.49 2.27 -5.12
N LYS A 69 4.23 3.20 -4.49
CA LYS A 69 4.19 3.42 -3.05
C LYS A 69 2.80 3.83 -2.57
N TRP A 70 2.18 4.84 -3.20
CA TRP A 70 0.86 5.31 -2.76
C TRP A 70 -0.25 4.33 -3.10
N LEU A 71 -0.13 3.59 -4.21
CA LEU A 71 -1.06 2.51 -4.53
C LEU A 71 -0.98 1.37 -3.51
N ALA A 72 0.22 0.98 -3.06
CA ALA A 72 0.39 0.01 -1.99
C ALA A 72 -0.23 0.50 -0.67
N VAL A 73 0.11 1.73 -0.24
CA VAL A 73 -0.43 2.33 1.01
C VAL A 73 -1.97 2.33 1.02
N LEU A 74 -2.59 2.78 -0.07
CA LEU A 74 -4.05 2.88 -0.15
C LEU A 74 -4.71 1.51 -0.31
N SER A 75 -4.11 0.58 -1.07
CA SER A 75 -4.60 -0.80 -1.18
C SER A 75 -4.62 -1.50 0.17
N GLY A 76 -3.57 -1.33 0.99
CA GLY A 76 -3.55 -1.84 2.36
C GLY A 76 -4.48 -1.11 3.32
N SER A 77 -4.78 0.18 3.07
CA SER A 77 -5.69 0.96 3.93
C SER A 77 -7.17 0.62 3.70
N VAL A 78 -7.56 0.30 2.45
CA VAL A 78 -8.97 -0.04 2.15
C VAL A 78 -9.36 -1.43 2.65
N THR A 79 -8.41 -2.34 2.90
CA THR A 79 -8.72 -3.72 3.35
C THR A 79 -9.50 -3.76 4.67
N ASP A 80 -9.43 -2.73 5.51
CA ASP A 80 -10.24 -2.63 6.72
C ASP A 80 -11.75 -2.60 6.44
N TYR A 81 -12.15 -2.27 5.21
CA TYR A 81 -13.53 -2.02 4.80
C TYR A 81 -14.07 -3.03 3.77
N LEU A 82 -13.28 -4.05 3.42
CA LEU A 82 -13.60 -5.06 2.41
C LEU A 82 -14.10 -6.37 3.04
N GLY A 83 -14.82 -7.16 2.25
CA GLY A 83 -15.17 -8.54 2.61
C GLY A 83 -13.94 -9.46 2.56
N THR A 84 -14.02 -10.65 3.18
CA THR A 84 -12.89 -11.58 3.27
C THR A 84 -12.28 -11.94 1.91
N GLN A 85 -13.12 -12.25 0.92
CA GLN A 85 -12.66 -12.56 -0.43
C GLN A 85 -11.93 -11.37 -1.05
N GLU A 86 -12.57 -10.21 -1.10
CA GLU A 86 -11.96 -8.98 -1.65
C GLU A 86 -10.65 -8.61 -0.95
N LYS A 87 -10.53 -8.81 0.37
CA LYS A 87 -9.27 -8.59 1.09
C LYS A 87 -8.16 -9.50 0.60
N ILE A 88 -8.47 -10.77 0.34
CA ILE A 88 -7.51 -11.73 -0.19
C ILE A 88 -7.06 -11.27 -1.57
N GLU A 89 -8.00 -10.94 -2.46
CA GLU A 89 -7.70 -10.44 -3.81
C GLU A 89 -6.85 -9.16 -3.78
N GLN A 90 -7.19 -8.22 -2.89
CA GLN A 90 -6.38 -7.02 -2.66
C GLN A 90 -5.01 -7.31 -2.07
N GLY A 91 -4.87 -8.35 -1.26
CA GLY A 91 -3.59 -8.78 -0.71
C GLY A 91 -2.58 -9.16 -1.78
N TYR A 92 -3.01 -9.84 -2.85
CA TYR A 92 -2.13 -10.19 -3.98
C TYR A 92 -1.66 -8.94 -4.72
N LEU A 93 -2.58 -8.06 -5.09
CA LEU A 93 -2.24 -6.81 -5.77
C LEU A 93 -1.32 -5.94 -4.91
N PHE A 94 -1.63 -5.82 -3.62
CA PHE A 94 -0.80 -5.11 -2.65
C PHE A 94 0.64 -5.66 -2.62
N LYS A 95 0.82 -6.99 -2.58
CA LYS A 95 2.14 -7.63 -2.58
C LYS A 95 2.89 -7.32 -3.87
N GLU A 96 2.24 -7.39 -5.02
CA GLU A 96 2.86 -7.06 -6.31
C GLU A 96 3.39 -5.62 -6.34
N TYR A 97 2.56 -4.64 -5.97
CA TYR A 97 2.97 -3.23 -5.95
C TYR A 97 4.07 -2.97 -4.92
N LEU A 98 3.98 -3.61 -3.76
CA LEU A 98 4.96 -3.49 -2.70
C LEU A 98 6.32 -4.04 -3.11
N ASP A 99 6.36 -5.22 -3.73
CA ASP A 99 7.60 -5.85 -4.19
C ASP A 99 8.27 -5.02 -5.28
N LYS A 100 7.50 -4.52 -6.25
CA LYS A 100 7.99 -3.59 -7.28
C LYS A 100 8.60 -2.34 -6.63
N ALA A 101 7.89 -1.71 -5.70
CA ALA A 101 8.36 -0.51 -5.01
C ALA A 101 9.65 -0.77 -4.19
N ILE A 102 9.74 -1.90 -3.50
CA ILE A 102 10.93 -2.30 -2.72
C ILE A 102 12.12 -2.56 -3.63
N ALA A 103 11.91 -3.20 -4.79
CA ALA A 103 12.96 -3.43 -5.77
C ALA A 103 13.56 -2.10 -6.27
N MET A 104 12.75 -1.04 -6.37
CA MET A 104 13.21 0.30 -6.75
C MET A 104 13.91 1.04 -5.62
N GLN A 105 13.37 0.99 -4.39
CA GLN A 105 13.96 1.65 -3.21
C GLN A 105 13.93 0.71 -1.99
N PRO A 106 14.95 -0.15 -1.84
CA PRO A 106 14.96 -1.20 -0.81
C PRO A 106 15.14 -0.67 0.62
N THR A 107 15.56 0.59 0.77
CA THR A 107 15.80 1.22 2.08
C THR A 107 14.63 2.10 2.54
N GLU A 108 13.52 2.12 1.81
CA GLU A 108 12.37 2.95 2.19
C GLU A 108 11.61 2.32 3.36
N TYR A 109 11.64 2.99 4.51
CA TYR A 109 11.14 2.47 5.77
C TYR A 109 9.64 2.13 5.75
N THR A 110 8.81 2.93 5.06
CA THR A 110 7.37 2.71 4.95
C THR A 110 7.08 1.40 4.23
N LEU A 111 7.80 1.09 3.14
CA LEU A 111 7.66 -0.15 2.38
C LEU A 111 8.10 -1.35 3.20
N LEU A 112 9.23 -1.26 3.90
CA LEU A 112 9.71 -2.34 4.76
C LEU A 112 8.73 -2.62 5.92
N HIS A 113 8.17 -1.57 6.53
CA HIS A 113 7.14 -1.71 7.54
C HIS A 113 5.87 -2.37 6.98
N MET A 114 5.43 -1.97 5.78
CA MET A 114 4.29 -2.56 5.08
C MET A 114 4.50 -4.05 4.78
N ARG A 115 5.72 -4.44 4.37
CA ARG A 115 6.08 -5.84 4.11
C ARG A 115 6.00 -6.69 5.37
N GLY A 116 6.56 -6.21 6.48
CA GLY A 116 6.46 -6.90 7.77
C GLY A 116 5.01 -7.08 8.24
N ARG A 117 4.18 -6.04 8.08
CA ARG A 117 2.74 -6.11 8.40
C ARG A 117 1.98 -7.10 7.51
N PHE A 118 2.31 -7.13 6.22
CA PHE A 118 1.71 -8.06 5.29
C PHE A 118 2.06 -9.51 5.63
N ALA A 119 3.34 -9.80 5.86
CA ALA A 119 3.78 -11.14 6.26
C ALA A 119 3.12 -11.60 7.56
N PHE A 120 3.03 -10.72 8.57
CA PHE A 120 2.29 -11.01 9.80
C PHE A 120 0.81 -11.32 9.53
N SER A 121 0.16 -10.58 8.63
CA SER A 121 -1.23 -10.83 8.25
C SER A 121 -1.40 -12.18 7.56
N VAL A 122 -0.50 -12.54 6.64
CA VAL A 122 -0.51 -13.82 5.92
C VAL A 122 -0.28 -15.00 6.87
N ALA A 123 0.67 -14.85 7.81
CA ALA A 123 0.94 -15.86 8.83
C ALA A 123 -0.29 -16.13 9.72
N ASN A 124 -1.11 -15.12 9.98
CA ASN A 124 -2.30 -15.21 10.83
C ASN A 124 -3.61 -15.49 10.07
N LEU A 125 -3.59 -15.83 8.77
CA LEU A 125 -4.81 -16.20 8.04
C LEU A 125 -5.47 -17.45 8.64
N SER A 126 -6.79 -17.37 8.83
CA SER A 126 -7.63 -18.48 9.27
C SER A 126 -7.69 -19.60 8.22
N TRP A 127 -8.11 -20.80 8.63
CA TRP A 127 -8.27 -21.93 7.71
C TRP A 127 -9.21 -21.62 6.54
N LEU A 128 -10.30 -20.89 6.79
CA LEU A 128 -11.26 -20.48 5.75
C LEU A 128 -10.63 -19.48 4.77
N GLU A 129 -9.89 -18.49 5.26
CA GLU A 129 -9.17 -17.52 4.42
C GLU A 129 -8.11 -18.20 3.57
N ARG A 130 -7.34 -19.15 4.13
CA ARG A 130 -6.38 -19.95 3.38
C ARG A 130 -7.05 -20.77 2.27
N LYS A 131 -8.22 -21.34 2.55
CA LYS A 131 -8.99 -22.10 1.56
C LYS A 131 -9.48 -21.22 0.40
N ILE A 132 -9.98 -20.02 0.68
CA ILE A 132 -10.39 -19.05 -0.35
C ILE A 132 -9.18 -18.63 -1.19
N ALA A 133 -8.06 -18.29 -0.55
CA ALA A 133 -6.83 -17.92 -1.24
C ALA A 133 -6.30 -19.04 -2.16
N ASN A 134 -6.27 -20.29 -1.69
CA ASN A 134 -5.86 -21.43 -2.51
C ASN A 134 -6.83 -21.72 -3.67
N THR A 135 -8.13 -21.48 -3.47
CA THR A 135 -9.15 -21.74 -4.51
C THR A 135 -9.09 -20.71 -5.63
N LEU A 136 -8.85 -19.44 -5.30
CA LEU A 136 -8.86 -18.34 -6.27
C LEU A 136 -7.52 -18.17 -7.00
N TYR A 137 -6.41 -18.54 -6.37
CA TYR A 137 -5.07 -18.21 -6.87
C TYR A 137 -4.11 -19.41 -7.00
N ALA A 138 -4.64 -20.63 -6.93
CA ALA A 138 -3.95 -21.93 -7.00
C ALA A 138 -2.92 -22.21 -5.88
N THR A 139 -2.27 -21.17 -5.34
CA THR A 139 -1.29 -21.19 -4.24
C THR A 139 -1.34 -19.86 -3.49
N VAL A 140 -1.63 -19.88 -2.18
CA VAL A 140 -1.40 -18.72 -1.29
C VAL A 140 0.06 -18.27 -1.45
N PRO A 141 0.38 -16.94 -1.52
CA PRO A 141 1.77 -16.51 -1.52
C PRO A 141 2.39 -17.03 -0.24
N GLU A 142 3.44 -17.84 -0.35
CA GLU A 142 4.25 -18.25 0.78
C GLU A 142 5.05 -17.01 1.25
N ALA A 143 4.41 -16.08 1.95
CA ALA A 143 5.14 -15.17 2.83
C ALA A 143 5.53 -16.00 4.05
N THR A 144 6.67 -16.67 3.96
CA THR A 144 7.19 -17.45 5.08
C THR A 144 7.61 -16.49 6.19
N LEU A 145 7.47 -16.93 7.45
CA LEU A 145 8.01 -16.21 8.61
C LEU A 145 9.51 -15.91 8.44
N ASP A 146 10.21 -16.69 7.62
CA ASP A 146 11.63 -16.58 7.33
C ASP A 146 11.97 -15.37 6.43
N GLU A 147 11.18 -15.08 5.39
CA GLU A 147 11.36 -13.84 4.59
C GLU A 147 11.15 -12.58 5.44
N ALA A 148 10.12 -12.58 6.29
CA ALA A 148 9.89 -11.49 7.23
C ALA A 148 11.02 -11.37 8.26
N LEU A 149 11.58 -12.49 8.70
CA LEU A 149 12.72 -12.53 9.62
C LEU A 149 13.98 -12.00 8.95
N GLU A 150 14.28 -12.37 7.70
CA GLU A 150 15.39 -11.81 6.93
C GLU A 150 15.26 -10.29 6.76
N ASP A 151 14.06 -9.79 6.47
CA ASP A 151 13.80 -8.36 6.32
C ASP A 151 13.97 -7.58 7.63
N PHE A 152 13.44 -8.11 8.74
CA PHE A 152 13.64 -7.51 10.07
C PHE A 152 15.10 -7.58 10.52
N LEU A 153 15.84 -8.64 10.16
CA LEU A 153 17.27 -8.79 10.44
C LEU A 153 18.13 -7.85 9.59
N ALA A 154 17.77 -7.60 8.33
CA ALA A 154 18.45 -6.63 7.47
C ALA A 154 18.36 -5.20 8.05
N VAL A 155 17.19 -4.80 8.56
CA VAL A 155 17.01 -3.52 9.26
C VAL A 155 17.88 -3.45 10.52
N ARG A 156 17.97 -4.54 11.29
CA ARG A 156 18.80 -4.61 12.50
C ARG A 156 20.30 -4.52 12.20
N LEU A 157 20.78 -5.19 11.16
CA LEU A 157 22.17 -5.13 10.71
C LEU A 157 22.55 -3.76 10.16
N PHE A 158 21.65 -3.11 9.40
CA PHE A 158 21.86 -1.75 8.92
C PHE A 158 22.02 -0.74 10.07
N PHE A 159 21.21 -0.84 11.13
CA PHE A 159 21.37 -0.02 12.33
C PHE A 159 22.66 -0.32 13.10
N PHE A 160 23.05 -1.60 13.21
CA PHE A 160 24.26 -1.99 13.94
C PHE A 160 25.54 -1.54 13.22
N PHE A 161 25.57 -1.62 11.88
CA PHE A 161 26.73 -1.19 11.08
C PHE A 161 26.81 0.33 10.86
N ASN A 162 25.68 1.04 10.76
CA ASN A 162 25.69 2.49 10.49
C ASN A 162 25.57 3.37 11.75
N PHE A 163 25.02 2.85 12.85
CA PHE A 163 24.76 3.63 14.07
C PHE A 163 25.25 2.97 15.38
N GLY A 164 25.88 1.80 15.32
CA GLY A 164 26.39 1.06 16.47
C GLY A 164 27.76 1.51 17.03
N ARG A 165 28.18 2.75 16.76
CA ARG A 165 29.30 3.41 17.47
C ARG A 165 28.84 4.73 18.07
N TYR A 166 28.11 4.64 19.17
CA TYR A 166 28.17 5.67 20.19
C TYR A 166 28.34 4.94 21.53
N ASP A 167 29.56 5.03 22.03
CA ASP A 167 29.91 4.84 23.44
C ASP A 167 29.13 5.84 24.31
#